data_AF-A0A2N3ALR2-F1
#
_entry.id   AF-A0A2N3ALR2-F1
#
_cell.length_a   1.000
_cell.length_b   1.000
_cell.length_c   1.000
_cell.angle_alpha   90.00
_cell.angle_beta   90.00
_cell.angle_gamma   90.00
#
_symmetry.space_group_name_H-M   'P 1'
#
loop_
_entity.id
_entity.type
_entity.pdbx_description
1 polymer ?
#
loop_
_entity_poly.entity_id
_entity_poly.type
_entity_poly.pdbx_seq_one_letter_code
_entity_poly.pdbx_strand_id
1 'polypeptide(L)'
;MKILIVDDEEGICKQLKHELQKEGFTVEYRISPLNVLEDSKRAKEDGEPYNLLLLDIRMPGMDGFKLLEEIKKAQPNLDVIIITGYGDEEKAIKAIRLGAFDYLNKPISLKELHTSIFRINQKIEREEKKPFRHRVLVVDDEKDLCDHIKHELDKEGYLVTAAYDGEEGLDYFKNNRVDIVIADLKMPRMSGLEMLKHCREITDNFISIIITGHGDHETAIKALRMGVFNYLKKPIPLEELIISVDKGTDLLLLQRGLSARKRELEIETAIKKQYADNLEKIAKERTKEIKKLSDAVKATTEGIIVTDLEAKITDLNKAALKMYGTGNKEGLVGKSAFDLIVPEERVKALTGMKEVMEKGYVKDREYHIAIKGGTKIPVEMSVSIMEGMDGEPIGFVGIVRDITDRKQAEEKLQQSYKKLQKTMEGTINTIAKIIETRDPYTAGHQQRVSKLSTIIAREMKLPQDKIEGIRITSLFHDVGKIGLPVEILSKPTKLSKIEYSLIKGHSQVGHDILKTIDFPWQVAQIILQHHERVDGSGYPQGLKGNEILIESKIIAVADVVEAMSFHRPYRPALGIDKALEEISQNKGILYDLKVADTCLKLFREKKFKF
;
A
#
# COMPACT_ATOMS: atom_id res chain seq x y z
N MET A 1 33.71 -0.19 -43.67
CA MET A 1 33.82 -0.22 -45.13
C MET A 1 34.27 1.15 -45.64
N LYS A 2 35.32 1.21 -46.47
CA LYS A 2 35.86 2.43 -47.09
C LYS A 2 35.38 2.52 -48.55
N ILE A 3 34.76 3.63 -48.93
CA ILE A 3 34.12 3.84 -50.24
C ILE A 3 34.84 4.97 -50.98
N LEU A 4 35.16 4.74 -52.27
CA LEU A 4 35.63 5.79 -53.17
C LEU A 4 34.52 6.13 -54.19
N ILE A 5 34.24 7.42 -54.35
CA ILE A 5 33.30 7.93 -55.36
C ILE A 5 34.09 8.63 -56.47
N VAL A 6 33.80 8.32 -57.73
CA VAL A 6 34.46 8.93 -58.89
C VAL A 6 33.38 9.40 -59.86
N ASP A 7 33.17 10.71 -59.90
CA ASP A 7 32.14 11.38 -60.71
C ASP A 7 32.59 12.82 -60.94
N ASP A 8 32.53 13.32 -62.19
CA ASP A 8 32.97 14.67 -62.54
C ASP A 8 32.04 15.77 -61.99
N GLU A 9 30.82 15.41 -61.59
CA GLU A 9 29.87 16.30 -60.93
C GLU A 9 30.15 16.39 -59.42
N GLU A 10 30.93 17.39 -59.01
CA GLU A 10 31.32 17.58 -57.59
C GLU A 10 30.10 17.67 -56.65
N GLY A 11 28.99 18.23 -57.12
CA GLY A 11 27.74 18.32 -56.35
C GLY A 11 27.19 16.94 -55.95
N ILE A 12 27.19 15.99 -56.87
CA ILE A 12 26.73 14.60 -56.62
C ILE A 12 27.69 13.91 -55.65
N CYS A 13 29.00 14.05 -55.87
CA CYS A 13 30.02 13.50 -54.98
C CYS A 13 29.84 13.97 -53.52
N LYS A 14 29.67 15.29 -53.31
CA LYS A 14 29.49 15.87 -51.96
C LYS A 14 28.21 15.38 -51.29
N GLN A 15 27.12 15.28 -52.06
CA GLN A 15 25.84 14.80 -51.54
C GLN A 15 25.93 13.33 -51.12
N LEU A 16 26.43 12.46 -51.99
CA LEU A 16 26.59 11.04 -51.69
C LEU A 16 27.55 10.81 -50.52
N LYS A 17 28.67 11.54 -50.48
CA LYS A 17 29.60 11.50 -49.35
C LYS A 17 28.89 11.83 -48.04
N HIS A 18 28.14 12.92 -48.00
CA HIS A 18 27.43 13.33 -46.79
C HIS A 18 26.42 12.28 -46.31
N GLU A 19 25.62 11.72 -47.22
CA GLU A 19 24.63 10.71 -46.84
C GLU A 19 25.27 9.39 -46.38
N LEU A 20 26.30 8.92 -47.08
CA LEU A 20 27.00 7.69 -46.69
C LEU A 20 27.83 7.86 -45.39
N GLN A 21 28.37 9.04 -45.11
CA GLN A 21 29.08 9.31 -43.86
C GLN A 21 28.16 9.32 -42.64
N LYS A 22 26.90 9.77 -42.77
CA LYS A 22 25.91 9.69 -41.68
C LYS A 22 25.66 8.25 -41.23
N GLU A 23 25.86 7.29 -42.14
CA GLU A 23 25.68 5.86 -41.88
C GLU A 23 26.96 5.18 -41.35
N GLY A 24 28.02 5.96 -41.12
CA GLY A 24 29.28 5.45 -40.56
C GLY A 24 30.26 4.90 -41.59
N PHE A 25 30.06 5.12 -42.89
CA PHE A 25 31.04 4.77 -43.92
C PHE A 25 32.18 5.79 -44.00
N THR A 26 33.40 5.30 -44.23
CA THR A 26 34.54 6.17 -44.57
C THR A 26 34.49 6.44 -46.07
N VAL A 27 34.24 7.69 -46.48
CA VAL A 27 33.99 8.02 -47.89
C VAL A 27 34.96 9.09 -48.40
N GLU A 28 35.63 8.76 -49.49
CA GLU A 28 36.44 9.69 -50.29
C GLU A 28 35.82 9.89 -51.67
N TYR A 29 36.10 11.01 -52.33
CA TYR A 29 35.69 11.22 -53.71
C TYR A 29 36.82 11.80 -54.57
N ARG A 30 36.70 11.61 -55.89
CA ARG A 30 37.52 12.24 -56.93
C ARG A 30 36.58 12.75 -58.03
N ILE A 31 36.87 13.95 -58.50
CA ILE A 31 36.15 14.58 -59.63
C ILE A 31 36.82 14.33 -60.99
N SER A 32 37.83 13.47 -61.00
CA SER A 32 38.61 13.13 -62.18
C SER A 32 39.05 11.68 -62.09
N PRO A 33 39.04 10.94 -63.22
CA PRO A 33 39.54 9.57 -63.26
C PRO A 33 41.08 9.50 -63.15
N LEU A 34 41.78 10.62 -63.29
CA LEU A 34 43.24 10.69 -63.16
C LEU A 34 43.68 10.23 -61.77
N ASN A 35 44.66 9.33 -61.73
CA ASN A 35 45.27 8.74 -60.53
C ASN A 35 44.35 7.86 -59.67
N VAL A 36 43.10 7.59 -60.05
CA VAL A 36 42.18 6.73 -59.27
C VAL A 36 42.76 5.33 -59.05
N LEU A 37 43.39 4.75 -60.08
CA LEU A 37 44.03 3.43 -59.99
C LEU A 37 45.25 3.45 -59.06
N GLU A 38 46.04 4.53 -59.08
CA GLU A 38 47.22 4.70 -58.22
C GLU A 38 46.80 4.93 -56.78
N ASP A 39 45.83 5.80 -56.53
CA ASP A 39 45.23 6.07 -55.22
C ASP A 39 44.64 4.80 -54.62
N SER A 40 43.94 3.99 -55.43
CA SER A 40 43.37 2.72 -54.99
C SER A 40 44.45 1.68 -54.64
N LYS A 41 45.54 1.61 -55.42
CA LYS A 41 46.68 0.72 -55.11
C LYS A 41 47.41 1.16 -53.85
N ARG A 42 47.67 2.46 -53.72
CA ARG A 42 48.33 3.04 -52.55
C ARG A 42 47.51 2.82 -51.28
N ALA A 43 46.20 3.06 -51.32
CA ALA A 43 45.32 2.80 -50.17
C ALA A 43 45.38 1.34 -49.71
N LYS A 44 45.51 0.39 -50.65
CA LYS A 44 45.71 -1.02 -50.35
C LYS A 44 47.08 -1.31 -49.73
N GLU A 45 48.16 -0.69 -50.22
CA GLU A 45 49.52 -0.82 -49.67
C GLU A 45 49.63 -0.20 -48.26
N ASP A 46 48.94 0.90 -48.01
CA ASP A 46 48.89 1.61 -46.73
C ASP A 46 48.02 0.87 -45.67
N GLY A 47 47.46 -0.29 -46.01
CA GLY A 47 46.66 -1.12 -45.09
C GLY A 47 45.19 -0.69 -44.93
N GLU A 48 44.74 0.30 -45.71
CA GLU A 48 43.35 0.79 -45.72
C GLU A 48 42.72 0.72 -47.13
N PRO A 49 42.52 -0.49 -47.69
CA PRO A 49 41.97 -0.64 -49.03
C PRO A 49 40.55 -0.10 -49.12
N TYR A 50 40.19 0.42 -50.29
CA TYR A 50 38.79 0.63 -50.63
C TYR A 50 38.08 -0.71 -50.75
N ASN A 51 36.87 -0.80 -50.22
CA ASN A 51 36.00 -1.97 -50.34
C ASN A 51 34.99 -1.81 -51.47
N LEU A 52 34.62 -0.56 -51.79
CA LEU A 52 33.63 -0.23 -52.81
C LEU A 52 34.06 1.01 -53.59
N LEU A 53 33.93 0.94 -54.91
CA LEU A 53 34.06 2.07 -55.83
C LEU A 53 32.70 2.40 -56.46
N LEU A 54 32.23 3.63 -56.31
CA LEU A 54 31.12 4.19 -57.09
C LEU A 54 31.70 4.94 -58.29
N LEU A 55 31.41 4.51 -59.51
CA LEU A 55 32.09 5.00 -60.72
C LEU A 55 31.10 5.49 -61.77
N ASP A 56 31.18 6.77 -62.14
CA ASP A 56 30.47 7.29 -63.32
C ASP A 56 31.06 6.71 -64.61
N ILE A 57 30.20 6.38 -65.57
CA ILE A 57 30.59 5.98 -66.91
C ILE A 57 31.09 7.19 -67.73
N ARG A 58 30.46 8.36 -67.56
CA ARG A 58 30.71 9.53 -68.43
C ARG A 58 31.49 10.60 -67.70
N MET A 59 32.81 10.59 -67.87
CA MET A 59 33.70 11.64 -67.34
C MET A 59 34.55 12.28 -68.45
N PRO A 60 34.91 13.57 -68.36
CA PRO A 60 35.80 14.22 -69.31
C PRO A 60 37.20 13.57 -69.32
N GLY A 61 37.65 13.13 -70.50
CA GLY A 61 39.04 12.66 -70.72
C GLY A 61 39.29 11.16 -70.58
N MET A 62 38.37 10.35 -70.05
CA MET A 62 38.48 8.88 -69.99
C MET A 62 37.10 8.21 -69.92
N ASP A 63 36.93 7.07 -70.61
CA ASP A 63 35.72 6.25 -70.53
C ASP A 63 35.72 5.44 -69.22
N GLY A 64 34.67 5.56 -68.39
CA GLY A 64 34.54 4.83 -67.13
C GLY A 64 34.58 3.30 -67.31
N PHE A 65 34.24 2.77 -68.49
CA PHE A 65 34.44 1.34 -68.77
C PHE A 65 35.91 0.92 -68.84
N LYS A 66 36.77 1.80 -69.39
CA LYS A 66 38.21 1.53 -69.47
C LYS A 66 38.83 1.53 -68.08
N LEU A 67 38.42 2.48 -67.23
CA LEU A 67 38.85 2.52 -65.83
C LEU A 67 38.35 1.30 -65.05
N LEU A 68 37.11 0.86 -65.25
CA LEU A 68 36.58 -0.38 -64.66
C LEU A 68 37.44 -1.59 -65.04
N GLU A 69 37.81 -1.73 -66.32
CA GLU A 69 38.63 -2.84 -66.80
C GLU A 69 40.04 -2.82 -66.18
N GLU A 70 40.68 -1.65 -66.10
CA GLU A 70 42.00 -1.48 -65.47
C GLU A 70 41.95 -1.76 -63.96
N ILE A 71 40.89 -1.31 -63.28
CA ILE A 71 40.68 -1.57 -61.85
C ILE A 71 40.44 -3.05 -61.60
N LYS A 72 39.61 -3.72 -62.41
CA LYS A 72 39.33 -5.16 -62.24
C LYS A 72 40.54 -6.02 -62.57
N LYS A 73 41.39 -5.61 -63.51
CA LYS A 73 42.69 -6.25 -63.78
C LYS A 73 43.67 -6.11 -62.61
N ALA A 74 43.75 -4.93 -62.01
CA ALA A 74 44.69 -4.67 -60.91
C ALA A 74 44.19 -5.15 -59.53
N GLN A 75 42.87 -5.08 -59.31
CA GLN A 75 42.20 -5.38 -58.05
C GLN A 75 40.87 -6.11 -58.33
N PRO A 76 40.91 -7.42 -58.64
CA PRO A 76 39.71 -8.21 -58.96
C PRO A 76 38.64 -8.17 -57.86
N ASN A 77 39.08 -8.07 -56.60
CA ASN A 77 38.22 -8.12 -55.41
C ASN A 77 37.62 -6.77 -55.00
N LEU A 78 38.01 -5.65 -55.63
CA LEU A 78 37.39 -4.36 -55.37
C LEU A 78 36.00 -4.36 -56.02
N ASP A 79 34.93 -4.28 -55.22
CA ASP A 79 33.58 -4.20 -55.74
C ASP A 79 33.33 -2.81 -56.34
N VAL A 80 32.73 -2.78 -57.54
CA VAL A 80 32.50 -1.54 -58.30
C VAL A 80 31.02 -1.45 -58.65
N ILE A 81 30.37 -0.37 -58.24
CA ILE A 81 29.01 -0.03 -58.67
C ILE A 81 29.11 1.09 -59.69
N ILE A 82 28.51 0.85 -60.85
CA ILE A 82 28.51 1.81 -61.94
C ILE A 82 27.34 2.78 -61.79
N ILE A 83 27.61 4.08 -61.90
CA ILE A 83 26.61 5.14 -61.93
C ILE A 83 26.44 5.57 -63.38
N THR A 84 25.23 5.49 -63.93
CA THR A 84 24.95 5.81 -65.34
C THR A 84 23.70 6.68 -65.50
N GLY A 85 23.58 7.38 -66.63
CA GLY A 85 22.39 8.16 -66.96
C GLY A 85 21.21 7.31 -67.45
N TYR A 86 20.01 7.89 -67.46
CA TYR A 86 18.76 7.21 -67.82
C TYR A 86 18.76 6.61 -69.24
N GLY A 87 18.36 5.34 -69.37
CA GLY A 87 17.97 4.73 -70.65
C GLY A 87 19.01 3.86 -71.38
N ASP A 88 19.96 3.22 -70.68
CA ASP A 88 21.05 2.48 -71.34
C ASP A 88 21.27 1.07 -70.76
N GLU A 89 20.29 0.17 -70.99
CA GLU A 89 20.34 -1.24 -70.53
C GLU A 89 21.52 -2.00 -71.11
N GLU A 90 21.94 -1.70 -72.35
CA GLU A 90 23.12 -2.32 -72.97
C GLU A 90 24.42 -1.96 -72.24
N LYS A 91 24.56 -0.72 -71.77
CA LYS A 91 25.71 -0.29 -70.96
C LYS A 91 25.72 -0.94 -69.58
N ALA A 92 24.56 -1.14 -68.95
CA ALA A 92 24.46 -1.89 -67.71
C ALA A 92 24.91 -3.35 -67.90
N ILE A 93 24.44 -4.03 -68.95
CA ILE A 93 24.86 -5.40 -69.29
C ILE A 93 26.37 -5.45 -69.56
N LYS A 94 26.91 -4.47 -70.29
CA LYS A 94 28.36 -4.36 -70.54
C LYS A 94 29.17 -4.16 -69.26
N ALA A 95 28.69 -3.31 -68.34
CA ALA A 95 29.33 -3.09 -67.04
C ALA A 95 29.42 -4.37 -66.21
N ILE A 96 28.32 -5.11 -66.12
CA ILE A 96 28.28 -6.39 -65.39
C ILE A 96 29.22 -7.42 -66.02
N ARG A 97 29.25 -7.52 -67.36
CA ARG A 97 30.20 -8.42 -68.08
C ARG A 97 31.67 -8.08 -67.83
N LEU A 98 31.98 -6.81 -67.58
CA LEU A 98 33.32 -6.35 -67.22
C LEU A 98 33.64 -6.50 -65.72
N GLY A 99 32.72 -7.07 -64.94
CA GLY A 99 32.93 -7.39 -63.53
C GLY A 99 32.43 -6.35 -62.54
N ALA A 100 31.63 -5.37 -62.97
CA ALA A 100 30.91 -4.50 -62.03
C ALA A 100 29.95 -5.34 -61.16
N PHE A 101 29.85 -4.99 -59.88
CA PHE A 101 28.97 -5.65 -58.92
C PHE A 101 27.51 -5.30 -59.18
N ASP A 102 27.24 -4.03 -59.49
CA ASP A 102 25.91 -3.54 -59.77
C ASP A 102 25.97 -2.24 -60.60
N TYR A 103 24.80 -1.74 -61.00
CA TYR A 103 24.66 -0.42 -61.60
C TYR A 103 23.50 0.37 -60.99
N LEU A 104 23.59 1.70 -61.02
CA LEU A 104 22.59 2.63 -60.53
C LEU A 104 22.33 3.72 -61.57
N ASN A 105 21.06 4.09 -61.74
CA ASN A 105 20.68 5.15 -62.66
C ASN A 105 20.70 6.52 -61.94
N LYS A 106 21.18 7.57 -62.62
CA LYS A 106 21.01 8.98 -62.21
C LYS A 106 19.58 9.42 -62.56
N PRO A 107 18.83 10.07 -61.65
CA PRO A 107 19.20 10.44 -60.28
C PRO A 107 19.26 9.24 -59.33
N ILE A 108 20.33 9.16 -58.54
CA ILE A 108 20.64 7.98 -57.71
C ILE A 108 19.61 7.85 -56.59
N SER A 109 18.90 6.73 -56.57
CA SER A 109 18.03 6.35 -55.46
C SER A 109 18.87 5.88 -54.28
N LEU A 110 18.86 6.62 -53.17
CA LEU A 110 19.55 6.21 -51.94
C LEU A 110 19.10 4.81 -51.50
N LYS A 111 17.81 4.48 -51.62
CA LYS A 111 17.27 3.16 -51.28
C LYS A 111 17.92 2.03 -52.11
N GLU A 112 18.12 2.26 -53.41
CA GLU A 112 18.79 1.28 -54.29
C GLU A 112 20.27 1.18 -53.95
N LEU A 113 20.95 2.32 -53.75
CA LEU A 113 22.34 2.35 -53.31
C LEU A 113 22.55 1.59 -51.98
N HIS A 114 21.69 1.79 -50.98
CA HIS A 114 21.74 1.03 -49.72
C HIS A 114 21.50 -0.45 -49.95
N THR A 115 20.60 -0.83 -50.86
CA THR A 115 20.34 -2.24 -51.17
C THR A 115 21.57 -2.90 -51.80
N SER A 116 22.27 -2.20 -52.68
CA SER A 116 23.51 -2.69 -53.31
C SER A 116 24.65 -2.75 -52.30
N ILE A 117 24.84 -1.72 -51.46
CA ILE A 117 25.81 -1.71 -50.37
C ILE A 117 25.54 -2.84 -49.36
N PHE A 118 24.28 -3.07 -48.99
CA PHE A 118 23.90 -4.16 -48.09
C PHE A 118 24.24 -5.54 -48.68
N ARG A 119 24.03 -5.75 -49.99
CA ARG A 119 24.44 -6.98 -50.68
C ARG A 119 25.96 -7.16 -50.71
N ILE A 120 26.73 -6.07 -50.91
CA ILE A 120 28.19 -6.10 -50.83
C ILE A 120 28.66 -6.41 -49.41
N ASN A 121 28.10 -5.77 -48.38
CA ASN A 121 28.43 -6.07 -47.00
C ASN A 121 28.08 -7.52 -46.63
N GLN A 122 26.97 -8.08 -47.13
CA GLN A 122 26.70 -9.50 -46.96
C GLN A 122 27.73 -10.38 -47.67
N LYS A 123 28.19 -10.01 -48.87
CA LYS A 123 29.26 -10.72 -49.58
C LYS A 123 30.57 -10.66 -48.79
N ILE A 124 30.99 -9.47 -48.35
CA ILE A 124 32.19 -9.25 -47.52
C ILE A 124 32.06 -10.04 -46.21
N GLU A 125 30.93 -9.96 -45.51
CA GLU A 125 30.69 -10.73 -44.29
C GLU A 125 30.68 -12.24 -44.55
N ARG A 126 30.20 -12.73 -45.70
CA ARG A 126 30.26 -14.15 -46.09
C ARG A 126 31.69 -14.58 -46.39
N GLU A 127 32.49 -13.73 -47.03
CA GLU A 127 33.91 -13.98 -47.33
C GLU A 127 34.78 -13.91 -46.06
N GLU A 128 34.49 -12.99 -45.14
CA GLU A 128 35.15 -12.85 -43.83
C GLU A 128 34.67 -13.91 -42.80
N LYS A 129 33.46 -14.46 -42.96
CA LYS A 129 32.86 -15.52 -42.13
C LYS A 129 32.76 -16.88 -42.85
N LYS A 130 33.84 -17.36 -43.48
CA LYS A 130 34.01 -18.82 -43.72
C LYS A 130 34.85 -19.50 -42.61
N PRO A 131 34.37 -19.66 -41.36
CA PRO A 131 35.06 -20.52 -40.39
C PRO A 131 34.66 -22.00 -40.52
N PHE A 132 33.63 -22.33 -41.31
CA PHE A 132 33.19 -23.71 -41.54
C PHE A 132 33.20 -24.03 -43.03
N ARG A 133 34.11 -24.94 -43.42
CA ARG A 133 33.99 -25.62 -44.71
C ARG A 133 32.74 -26.50 -44.68
N HIS A 134 31.78 -26.24 -45.57
CA HIS A 134 30.58 -27.07 -45.70
C HIS A 134 30.96 -28.50 -46.07
N ARG A 135 30.32 -29.47 -45.42
CA ARG A 135 30.63 -30.89 -45.62
C ARG A 135 29.81 -31.45 -46.76
N VAL A 136 30.49 -31.87 -47.82
CA VAL A 136 29.89 -32.44 -49.02
C VAL A 136 30.17 -33.94 -49.05
N LEU A 137 29.12 -34.74 -49.21
CA LEU A 137 29.25 -36.18 -49.47
C LEU A 137 28.97 -36.42 -50.95
N VAL A 138 29.93 -36.95 -51.68
CA VAL A 138 29.80 -37.37 -53.08
C VAL A 138 29.66 -38.89 -53.11
N VAL A 139 28.64 -39.40 -53.78
CA VAL A 139 28.35 -40.84 -53.85
C VAL A 139 28.14 -41.25 -55.29
N ASP A 140 29.04 -42.05 -55.83
CA ASP A 140 29.02 -42.52 -57.23
C ASP A 140 29.83 -43.82 -57.34
N ASP A 141 29.37 -44.80 -58.12
CA ASP A 141 30.09 -46.07 -58.31
C ASP A 141 31.32 -45.91 -59.22
N GLU A 142 31.41 -44.79 -59.95
CA GLU A 142 32.57 -44.38 -60.72
C GLU A 142 33.61 -43.67 -59.84
N LYS A 143 34.57 -44.43 -59.31
CA LYS A 143 35.60 -43.92 -58.37
C LYS A 143 36.39 -42.71 -58.90
N ASP A 144 36.79 -42.76 -60.16
CA ASP A 144 37.57 -41.69 -60.79
C ASP A 144 36.78 -40.38 -60.84
N LEU A 145 35.46 -40.44 -61.08
CA LEU A 145 34.57 -39.28 -61.06
C LEU A 145 34.39 -38.74 -59.64
N CYS A 146 34.17 -39.62 -58.66
CA CYS A 146 34.10 -39.27 -57.24
C CYS A 146 35.34 -38.52 -56.77
N ASP A 147 36.53 -39.07 -57.05
CA ASP A 147 37.81 -38.48 -56.66
C ASP A 147 38.09 -37.17 -57.39
N HIS A 148 37.67 -37.06 -58.66
CA HIS A 148 37.76 -35.81 -59.42
C HIS A 148 36.86 -34.71 -58.85
N ILE A 149 35.58 -35.00 -58.60
CA ILE A 149 34.64 -34.05 -57.98
C ILE A 149 35.15 -33.63 -56.60
N LYS A 150 35.63 -34.58 -55.80
CA LYS A 150 36.23 -34.33 -54.48
C LYS A 150 37.38 -33.33 -54.58
N HIS A 151 38.33 -33.56 -55.48
CA HIS A 151 39.49 -32.67 -55.66
C HIS A 151 39.08 -31.25 -56.04
N GLU A 152 38.12 -31.10 -56.96
CA GLU A 152 37.69 -29.77 -57.41
C GLU A 152 36.89 -29.01 -56.35
N LEU A 153 35.97 -29.67 -55.65
CA LEU A 153 35.23 -29.04 -54.56
C LEU A 153 36.11 -28.74 -53.33
N ASP A 154 37.11 -29.58 -53.04
CA ASP A 154 38.08 -29.29 -51.96
C ASP A 154 38.90 -28.01 -52.27
N LYS A 155 39.21 -27.72 -53.54
CA LYS A 155 39.86 -26.45 -53.95
C LYS A 155 38.97 -25.24 -53.71
N GLU A 156 37.67 -25.37 -53.95
CA GLU A 156 36.66 -24.33 -53.69
C GLU A 156 36.37 -24.14 -52.17
N GLY A 157 37.03 -24.91 -51.32
CA GLY A 157 37.00 -24.77 -49.87
C GLY A 157 35.90 -25.58 -49.18
N TYR A 158 35.33 -26.58 -49.86
CA TYR A 158 34.45 -27.57 -49.24
C TYR A 158 35.25 -28.63 -48.46
N LEU A 159 34.58 -29.38 -47.58
CA LEU A 159 35.14 -30.60 -46.98
C LEU A 159 34.45 -31.78 -47.64
N VAL A 160 35.11 -32.40 -48.61
CA VAL A 160 34.47 -33.42 -49.42
C VAL A 160 34.86 -34.84 -49.03
N THR A 161 33.86 -35.69 -48.86
CA THR A 161 34.04 -37.15 -48.68
C THR A 161 33.42 -37.86 -49.87
N ALA A 162 34.15 -38.84 -50.42
CA ALA A 162 33.64 -39.71 -51.46
C ALA A 162 33.20 -41.04 -50.85
N ALA A 163 32.09 -41.58 -51.34
CA ALA A 163 31.62 -42.94 -51.12
C ALA A 163 31.32 -43.57 -52.49
N TYR A 164 31.50 -44.88 -52.60
CA TYR A 164 31.52 -45.55 -53.89
C TYR A 164 30.31 -46.48 -54.11
N ASP A 165 29.39 -46.52 -53.17
CA ASP A 165 28.04 -47.08 -53.32
C ASP A 165 27.07 -46.43 -52.32
N GLY A 166 25.76 -46.67 -52.51
CA GLY A 166 24.73 -46.06 -51.66
C GLY A 166 24.71 -46.55 -50.21
N GLU A 167 25.21 -47.76 -49.91
CA GLU A 167 25.30 -48.29 -48.54
C GLU A 167 26.41 -47.57 -47.77
N GLU A 168 27.59 -47.43 -48.39
CA GLU A 168 28.72 -46.67 -47.85
C GLU A 168 28.34 -45.20 -47.62
N GLY A 169 27.66 -44.58 -48.60
CA GLY A 169 27.20 -43.21 -48.50
C GLY A 169 26.21 -42.99 -47.34
N LEU A 170 25.24 -43.89 -47.18
CA LEU A 170 24.27 -43.83 -46.08
C LEU A 170 24.94 -44.03 -44.71
N ASP A 171 25.86 -44.98 -44.60
CA ASP A 171 26.56 -45.24 -43.34
C ASP A 171 27.48 -44.10 -42.94
N TYR A 172 28.11 -43.42 -43.91
CA TYR A 172 28.83 -42.18 -43.63
C TYR A 172 27.88 -41.09 -43.13
N PHE A 173 26.72 -40.89 -43.79
CA PHE A 173 25.73 -39.87 -43.43
C PHE A 173 25.15 -40.07 -42.03
N LYS A 174 24.91 -41.32 -41.60
CA LYS A 174 24.43 -41.63 -40.23
C LYS A 174 25.41 -41.17 -39.15
N ASN A 175 26.70 -41.30 -39.43
CA ASN A 175 27.76 -41.08 -38.44
C ASN A 175 28.40 -39.70 -38.50
N ASN A 176 28.13 -38.93 -39.56
CA ASN A 176 28.75 -37.64 -39.81
C ASN A 176 27.72 -36.61 -40.21
N ARG A 177 27.94 -35.36 -39.78
CA ARG A 177 27.17 -34.24 -40.31
C ARG A 177 27.54 -34.01 -41.77
N VAL A 178 26.54 -34.03 -42.64
CA VAL A 178 26.65 -33.70 -44.06
C VAL A 178 25.73 -32.53 -44.35
N ASP A 179 26.25 -31.51 -45.02
CA ASP A 179 25.48 -30.31 -45.42
C ASP A 179 24.91 -30.48 -46.84
N ILE A 180 25.71 -31.03 -47.77
CA ILE A 180 25.31 -31.30 -49.15
C ILE A 180 25.58 -32.78 -49.47
N VAL A 181 24.63 -33.47 -50.06
CA VAL A 181 24.79 -34.82 -50.64
C VAL A 181 24.70 -34.70 -52.15
N ILE A 182 25.74 -35.11 -52.85
CA ILE A 182 25.78 -35.27 -54.29
C ILE A 182 25.74 -36.79 -54.55
N ALA A 183 24.71 -37.30 -55.23
CA ALA A 183 24.57 -38.75 -55.41
C ALA A 183 24.25 -39.10 -56.85
N ASP A 184 24.91 -40.13 -57.39
CA ASP A 184 24.50 -40.74 -58.64
C ASP A 184 23.13 -41.41 -58.49
N LEU A 185 22.35 -41.31 -59.55
CA LEU A 185 21.00 -41.84 -59.58
C LEU A 185 20.98 -43.38 -59.58
N LYS A 186 21.91 -44.03 -60.29
CA LYS A 186 21.91 -45.47 -60.57
C LYS A 186 23.24 -46.11 -60.15
N MET A 187 23.30 -46.56 -58.91
CA MET A 187 24.44 -47.30 -58.36
C MET A 187 24.06 -48.76 -58.07
N PRO A 188 25.04 -49.68 -58.00
CA PRO A 188 24.82 -51.05 -57.52
C PRO A 188 24.28 -51.09 -56.08
N ARG A 189 23.50 -52.12 -55.77
CA ARG A 189 22.87 -52.41 -54.46
C ARG A 189 21.81 -51.42 -54.00
N MET A 190 22.13 -50.12 -53.93
CA MET A 190 21.23 -49.06 -53.47
C MET A 190 21.32 -47.86 -54.42
N SER A 191 20.17 -47.43 -54.95
CA SER A 191 20.11 -46.23 -55.80
C SER A 191 20.28 -44.94 -55.00
N GLY A 192 20.74 -43.85 -55.63
CA GLY A 192 20.90 -42.57 -54.94
C GLY A 192 19.58 -42.02 -54.36
N LEU A 193 18.44 -42.26 -55.03
CA LEU A 193 17.13 -41.86 -54.49
C LEU A 193 16.72 -42.67 -53.26
N GLU A 194 17.00 -43.97 -53.23
CA GLU A 194 16.75 -44.82 -52.04
C GLU A 194 17.64 -44.39 -50.87
N MET A 195 18.92 -44.12 -51.13
CA MET A 195 19.85 -43.58 -50.15
C MET A 195 19.35 -42.25 -49.57
N LEU A 196 18.99 -41.28 -50.43
CA LEU A 196 18.48 -39.99 -50.01
C LEU A 196 17.18 -40.08 -49.19
N LYS A 197 16.31 -41.04 -49.50
CA LYS A 197 15.12 -41.30 -48.68
C LYS A 197 15.49 -41.69 -47.25
N HIS A 198 16.45 -42.60 -47.08
CA HIS A 198 16.94 -42.98 -45.75
C HIS A 198 17.68 -41.84 -45.03
N CYS A 199 18.43 -41.01 -45.76
CA CYS A 199 19.04 -39.81 -45.16
C CYS A 199 17.99 -38.84 -44.60
N ARG A 200 16.88 -38.63 -45.31
CA ARG A 200 15.77 -37.76 -44.86
C ARG A 200 15.01 -38.31 -43.65
N GLU A 201 14.90 -39.63 -43.54
CA GLU A 201 14.35 -40.27 -42.33
C GLU A 201 15.18 -39.95 -41.07
N ILE A 202 16.49 -39.68 -41.23
CA ILE A 202 17.39 -39.25 -40.15
C ILE A 202 17.26 -37.75 -39.90
N THR A 203 17.35 -36.94 -40.96
CA THR A 203 17.24 -35.48 -40.89
C THR A 203 16.97 -34.87 -42.26
N ASP A 204 16.11 -33.87 -42.35
CA ASP A 204 15.90 -33.06 -43.56
C ASP A 204 16.84 -31.85 -43.65
N ASN A 205 17.78 -31.69 -42.71
CA ASN A 205 18.66 -30.52 -42.61
C ASN A 205 19.94 -30.62 -43.47
N PHE A 206 19.77 -31.02 -44.73
CA PHE A 206 20.81 -31.11 -45.75
C PHE A 206 20.21 -30.88 -47.14
N ILE A 207 21.05 -30.56 -48.11
CA ILE A 207 20.65 -30.35 -49.50
C ILE A 207 21.12 -31.53 -50.34
N SER A 208 20.30 -31.99 -51.28
CA SER A 208 20.63 -33.11 -52.16
C SER A 208 20.72 -32.68 -53.62
N ILE A 209 21.77 -33.10 -54.32
CA ILE A 209 21.98 -32.92 -55.75
C ILE A 209 22.10 -34.32 -56.36
N ILE A 210 21.35 -34.59 -57.42
CA ILE A 210 21.43 -35.86 -58.15
C ILE A 210 22.29 -35.68 -59.41
N ILE A 211 23.14 -36.66 -59.67
CA ILE A 211 23.92 -36.82 -60.89
C ILE A 211 23.38 -38.02 -61.67
N THR A 212 23.38 -37.99 -63.01
CA THR A 212 22.95 -39.14 -63.83
C THR A 212 23.51 -39.16 -65.26
N GLY A 213 23.89 -40.34 -65.77
CA GLY A 213 24.24 -40.54 -67.18
C GLY A 213 23.06 -40.83 -68.14
N HIS A 214 21.88 -41.14 -67.62
CA HIS A 214 20.67 -41.42 -68.41
C HIS A 214 19.45 -40.77 -67.75
N GLY A 215 19.02 -39.63 -68.29
CA GLY A 215 17.84 -38.91 -67.85
C GLY A 215 16.65 -39.18 -68.76
N ASP A 216 15.72 -40.02 -68.32
CA ASP A 216 14.33 -39.87 -68.77
C ASP A 216 13.66 -38.75 -67.95
N HIS A 217 12.64 -38.11 -68.53
CA HIS A 217 11.93 -37.01 -67.86
C HIS A 217 11.22 -37.48 -66.58
N GLU A 218 10.85 -38.76 -66.52
CA GLU A 218 10.10 -39.33 -65.40
C GLU A 218 10.96 -39.43 -64.13
N THR A 219 12.23 -39.83 -64.26
CA THR A 219 13.11 -39.95 -63.09
C THR A 219 13.54 -38.58 -62.54
N ALA A 220 13.71 -37.57 -63.39
CA ALA A 220 13.96 -36.20 -62.95
C ALA A 220 12.77 -35.63 -62.16
N ILE A 221 11.53 -35.87 -62.62
CA ILE A 221 10.31 -35.47 -61.89
C ILE A 221 10.23 -36.20 -60.54
N LYS A 222 10.59 -37.49 -60.49
CA LYS A 222 10.62 -38.26 -59.24
C LYS A 222 11.64 -37.70 -58.25
N ALA A 223 12.83 -37.32 -58.70
CA ALA A 223 13.85 -36.70 -57.88
C ALA A 223 13.37 -35.35 -57.29
N LEU A 224 12.77 -34.48 -58.11
CA LEU A 224 12.22 -33.20 -57.64
C LEU A 224 11.10 -33.38 -56.61
N ARG A 225 10.20 -34.36 -56.81
CA ARG A 225 9.14 -34.69 -55.83
C ARG A 225 9.69 -35.19 -54.50
N MET A 226 10.89 -35.76 -54.48
CA MET A 226 11.60 -36.18 -53.27
C MET A 226 12.38 -35.03 -52.61
N GLY A 227 12.21 -33.79 -53.08
CA GLY A 227 12.84 -32.60 -52.51
C GLY A 227 14.31 -32.44 -52.88
N VAL A 228 14.80 -33.15 -53.90
CA VAL A 228 16.14 -32.94 -54.44
C VAL A 228 16.26 -31.51 -54.94
N PHE A 229 17.34 -30.83 -54.55
CA PHE A 229 17.55 -29.43 -54.85
C PHE A 229 17.90 -29.17 -56.31
N ASN A 230 18.78 -30.01 -56.87
CA ASN A 230 19.16 -29.90 -58.28
C ASN A 230 19.49 -31.25 -58.90
N TYR A 231 19.43 -31.31 -60.23
CA TYR A 231 19.64 -32.50 -61.03
C TYR A 231 20.58 -32.19 -62.19
N LEU A 232 21.72 -32.90 -62.25
CA LEU A 232 22.80 -32.67 -63.22
C LEU A 232 23.02 -33.90 -64.09
N LYS A 233 23.26 -33.69 -65.39
CA LYS A 233 23.44 -34.76 -66.38
C LYS A 233 24.93 -34.99 -66.68
N LYS A 234 25.38 -36.24 -66.65
CA LYS A 234 26.75 -36.63 -67.08
C LYS A 234 26.86 -36.56 -68.62
N PRO A 235 28.02 -36.14 -69.18
CA PRO A 235 29.19 -35.61 -68.47
C PRO A 235 28.90 -34.24 -67.85
N ILE A 236 29.33 -34.04 -66.60
CA ILE A 236 28.96 -32.85 -65.81
C ILE A 236 30.04 -31.79 -65.98
N PRO A 237 29.70 -30.56 -66.42
CA PRO A 237 30.62 -29.43 -66.32
C PRO A 237 30.85 -29.10 -64.85
N LEU A 238 32.11 -29.12 -64.38
CA LEU A 238 32.45 -28.85 -62.98
C LEU A 238 31.99 -27.47 -62.50
N GLU A 239 32.04 -26.46 -63.36
CA GLU A 239 31.53 -25.12 -63.06
C GLU A 239 30.04 -25.15 -62.69
N GLU A 240 29.25 -25.95 -63.40
CA GLU A 240 27.82 -26.10 -63.13
C GLU A 240 27.56 -26.82 -61.80
N LEU A 241 28.38 -27.83 -61.48
CA LEU A 241 28.32 -28.52 -60.20
C LEU A 241 28.65 -27.59 -59.04
N ILE A 242 29.73 -26.81 -59.15
CA ILE A 242 30.15 -25.83 -58.13
C ILE A 242 29.03 -24.81 -57.89
N ILE A 243 28.47 -24.22 -58.95
CA ILE A 243 27.34 -23.28 -58.85
C ILE A 243 26.14 -23.92 -58.14
N SER A 244 25.87 -25.20 -58.42
CA SER A 244 24.78 -25.94 -57.77
C SER A 244 25.06 -26.18 -56.27
N VAL A 245 26.30 -26.50 -55.90
CA VAL A 245 26.70 -26.69 -54.51
C VAL A 245 26.61 -25.37 -53.75
N ASP A 246 27.14 -24.27 -54.32
CA ASP A 246 27.08 -22.93 -53.74
C ASP A 246 25.63 -22.51 -53.44
N LYS A 247 24.74 -22.58 -54.44
CA LYS A 247 23.32 -22.25 -54.26
C LYS A 247 22.64 -23.17 -53.24
N GLY A 248 23.05 -24.43 -53.20
CA GLY A 248 22.58 -25.37 -52.18
C GLY A 248 22.97 -24.93 -50.77
N THR A 249 24.22 -24.53 -50.56
CA THR A 249 24.66 -24.04 -49.24
C THR A 249 23.94 -22.78 -48.80
N ASP A 250 23.70 -21.84 -49.72
CA ASP A 250 22.91 -20.64 -49.46
C ASP A 250 21.48 -20.99 -49.00
N LEU A 251 20.84 -21.95 -49.67
CA LEU A 251 19.51 -22.42 -49.29
C LEU A 251 19.52 -23.10 -47.90
N LEU A 252 20.53 -23.90 -47.59
CA LEU A 252 20.68 -24.56 -46.30
C LEU A 252 20.82 -23.56 -45.15
N LEU A 253 21.64 -22.51 -45.35
CA LEU A 253 21.81 -21.44 -44.36
C LEU A 253 20.50 -20.69 -44.13
N LEU A 254 19.74 -20.39 -45.20
CA LEU A 254 18.44 -19.76 -45.10
C LEU A 254 17.44 -20.62 -44.30
N GLN A 255 17.34 -21.91 -44.59
CA GLN A 255 16.46 -22.85 -43.88
C GLN A 255 16.79 -22.94 -42.38
N ARG A 256 18.08 -22.98 -42.04
CA ARG A 256 18.55 -22.99 -40.65
C ARG A 256 18.21 -21.67 -39.93
N GLY A 257 18.39 -20.53 -40.59
CA GLY A 257 18.05 -19.21 -40.05
C GLY A 257 16.55 -19.05 -39.76
N LEU A 258 15.69 -19.45 -40.70
CA LEU A 258 14.24 -19.43 -40.52
C LEU A 258 13.78 -20.31 -39.35
N SER A 259 14.36 -21.51 -39.23
CA SER A 259 14.04 -22.44 -38.14
C SER A 259 14.45 -21.88 -36.77
N ALA A 260 15.61 -21.22 -36.68
CA ALA A 260 16.05 -20.55 -35.46
C ALA A 260 15.13 -19.39 -35.07
N ARG A 261 14.76 -18.55 -36.05
CA ARG A 261 13.85 -17.41 -35.82
C ARG A 261 12.46 -17.85 -35.35
N LYS A 262 11.94 -18.95 -35.90
CA LYS A 262 10.66 -19.53 -35.47
C LYS A 262 10.67 -19.91 -33.98
N ARG A 263 11.74 -20.57 -33.52
CA ARG A 263 11.90 -20.96 -32.10
C ARG A 263 11.97 -19.75 -31.17
N GLU A 264 12.69 -18.71 -31.58
CA GLU A 264 12.78 -17.46 -30.82
C GLU A 264 11.40 -16.83 -30.61
N LEU A 265 10.59 -16.77 -31.67
CA LEU A 265 9.23 -16.22 -31.61
C LEU A 265 8.30 -17.04 -30.71
N GLU A 266 8.44 -18.37 -30.72
CA GLU A 266 7.68 -19.27 -29.83
C GLU A 266 8.00 -19.00 -28.35
N ILE A 267 9.28 -18.82 -28.01
CA ILE A 267 9.72 -18.49 -26.64
C ILE A 267 9.19 -17.11 -26.23
N GLU A 268 9.33 -16.09 -27.09
CA GLU A 268 8.84 -14.75 -26.80
C GLU A 268 7.32 -14.74 -26.53
N THR A 269 6.56 -15.50 -27.33
CA THR A 269 5.12 -15.65 -27.17
C THR A 269 4.75 -16.33 -25.85
N ALA A 270 5.49 -17.36 -25.45
CA ALA A 270 5.29 -18.05 -24.18
C ALA A 270 5.54 -17.12 -22.97
N ILE A 271 6.62 -16.33 -23.01
CA ILE A 271 6.95 -15.36 -21.95
C ILE A 271 5.86 -14.28 -21.84
N LYS A 272 5.42 -13.70 -22.95
CA LYS A 272 4.35 -12.68 -22.95
C LYS A 272 3.05 -13.22 -22.36
N LYS A 273 2.68 -14.45 -22.70
CA LYS A 273 1.49 -15.10 -22.16
C LYS A 273 1.59 -15.29 -20.64
N GLN A 274 2.72 -15.83 -20.16
CA GLN A 274 2.93 -16.01 -18.72
C GLN A 274 2.89 -14.68 -17.96
N TYR A 275 3.44 -13.60 -18.53
CA TYR A 275 3.37 -12.28 -17.93
C TYR A 275 1.93 -11.74 -17.83
N ALA A 276 1.13 -11.92 -18.89
CA ALA A 276 -0.28 -11.53 -18.89
C ALA A 276 -1.10 -12.28 -17.83
N ASP A 277 -0.91 -13.60 -17.72
CA ASP A 277 -1.60 -14.42 -16.72
C ASP A 277 -1.24 -13.99 -15.28
N ASN A 278 0.03 -13.68 -15.02
CA ASN A 278 0.48 -13.17 -13.73
C ASN A 278 -0.14 -11.81 -13.37
N LEU A 279 -0.20 -10.88 -14.34
CA LEU A 279 -0.85 -9.59 -14.15
C LEU A 279 -2.33 -9.73 -13.84
N GLU A 280 -3.04 -10.62 -14.55
CA GLU A 280 -4.46 -10.87 -14.30
C GLU A 280 -4.70 -11.44 -12.90
N LYS A 281 -3.83 -12.34 -12.43
CA LYS A 281 -3.89 -12.88 -11.07
C LYS A 281 -3.72 -11.77 -10.02
N ILE A 282 -2.70 -10.93 -10.16
CA ILE A 282 -2.45 -9.80 -9.25
C ILE A 282 -3.64 -8.84 -9.24
N ALA A 283 -4.18 -8.50 -10.42
CA ALA A 283 -5.34 -7.61 -10.54
C ALA A 283 -6.58 -8.19 -9.85
N LYS A 284 -6.83 -9.50 -9.99
CA LYS A 284 -7.94 -10.20 -9.30
C LYS A 284 -7.77 -10.18 -7.78
N GLU A 285 -6.56 -10.44 -7.28
CA GLU A 285 -6.27 -10.41 -5.83
C GLU A 285 -6.46 -9.00 -5.25
N ARG A 286 -5.91 -7.97 -5.90
CA ARG A 286 -6.10 -6.57 -5.49
C ARG A 286 -7.57 -6.14 -5.52
N THR A 287 -8.31 -6.53 -6.55
CA THR A 287 -9.75 -6.23 -6.65
C THR A 287 -10.53 -6.86 -5.49
N LYS A 288 -10.17 -8.08 -5.09
CA LYS A 288 -10.79 -8.77 -3.94
C LYS A 288 -10.50 -8.07 -2.62
N GLU A 289 -9.26 -7.61 -2.41
CA GLU A 289 -8.87 -6.83 -1.22
C GLU A 289 -9.64 -5.50 -1.14
N ILE A 290 -9.68 -4.73 -2.23
CA ILE A 290 -10.42 -3.46 -2.31
C ILE A 290 -11.91 -3.68 -2.01
N LYS A 291 -12.51 -4.73 -2.56
CA LYS A 291 -13.92 -5.06 -2.29
C LYS A 291 -14.15 -5.39 -0.81
N LYS A 292 -13.26 -6.17 -0.19
CA LYS A 292 -13.34 -6.51 1.25
C LYS A 292 -13.30 -5.25 2.13
N LEU A 293 -12.39 -4.32 1.84
CA LEU A 293 -12.30 -3.04 2.55
C LEU A 293 -13.54 -2.16 2.31
N SER A 294 -14.04 -2.10 1.06
CA SER A 294 -15.26 -1.37 0.72
C SER A 294 -16.49 -1.89 1.47
N ASP A 295 -16.63 -3.22 1.59
CA ASP A 295 -17.75 -3.83 2.30
C ASP A 295 -17.66 -3.61 3.82
N ALA A 296 -16.44 -3.63 4.40
CA ALA A 296 -16.22 -3.27 5.79
C ALA A 296 -16.65 -1.81 6.08
N VAL A 297 -16.26 -0.86 5.22
CA VAL A 297 -16.65 0.56 5.31
C VAL A 297 -18.17 0.77 5.16
N LYS A 298 -18.85 -0.06 4.36
CA LYS A 298 -20.31 0.01 4.18
C LYS A 298 -21.08 -0.58 5.36
N ALA A 299 -20.49 -1.53 6.08
CA ALA A 299 -21.11 -2.19 7.22
C ALA A 299 -21.04 -1.35 8.51
N THR A 300 -20.22 -0.29 8.53
CA THR A 300 -20.11 0.59 9.71
C THR A 300 -21.41 1.36 9.93
N THR A 301 -21.78 1.54 11.20
CA THR A 301 -22.89 2.40 11.61
C THR A 301 -22.48 3.87 11.71
N GLU A 302 -21.17 4.13 11.75
CA GLU A 302 -20.57 5.46 11.82
C GLU A 302 -20.47 6.08 10.43
N GLY A 303 -20.75 7.38 10.35
CA GLY A 303 -20.59 8.16 9.13
C GLY A 303 -19.11 8.36 8.82
N ILE A 304 -18.70 8.03 7.61
CA ILE A 304 -17.35 8.31 7.11
C ILE A 304 -17.47 9.37 6.02
N ILE A 305 -16.69 10.44 6.17
CA ILE A 305 -16.63 11.58 5.26
C ILE A 305 -15.19 11.73 4.81
N VAL A 306 -14.97 11.76 3.50
CA VAL A 306 -13.66 12.00 2.90
C VAL A 306 -13.70 13.38 2.27
N THR A 307 -12.64 14.16 2.46
CA THR A 307 -12.51 15.49 1.89
C THR A 307 -11.16 15.67 1.21
N ASP A 308 -11.04 16.69 0.35
CA ASP A 308 -9.75 17.22 -0.08
C ASP A 308 -9.07 18.04 1.04
N LEU A 309 -7.92 18.65 0.74
CA LEU A 309 -7.16 19.51 1.65
C LEU A 309 -7.86 20.85 1.98
N GLU A 310 -8.83 21.27 1.16
CA GLU A 310 -9.68 22.45 1.43
C GLU A 310 -10.93 22.09 2.25
N ALA A 311 -11.00 20.84 2.75
CA ALA A 311 -12.14 20.28 3.45
C ALA A 311 -13.45 20.25 2.61
N LYS A 312 -13.35 20.19 1.27
CA LYS A 312 -14.49 19.90 0.41
C LYS A 312 -14.73 18.41 0.35
N ILE A 313 -15.99 18.00 0.52
CA ILE A 313 -16.37 16.60 0.58
C ILE A 313 -16.15 15.96 -0.79
N THR A 314 -15.32 14.92 -0.85
CA THR A 314 -15.07 14.12 -2.05
C THR A 314 -15.84 12.82 -2.02
N ASP A 315 -16.03 12.21 -0.84
CA ASP A 315 -16.83 11.00 -0.70
C ASP A 315 -17.46 10.83 0.70
N LEU A 316 -18.49 9.98 0.78
CA LEU A 316 -19.29 9.68 1.97
C LEU A 316 -19.70 8.20 1.98
N ASN A 317 -19.73 7.55 3.15
CA ASN A 317 -20.35 6.23 3.26
C ASN A 317 -21.89 6.30 3.43
N LYS A 318 -22.57 5.15 3.38
CA LYS A 318 -24.04 5.06 3.51
C LYS A 318 -24.54 5.55 4.88
N ALA A 319 -23.77 5.32 5.94
CA ALA A 319 -24.14 5.76 7.28
C ALA A 319 -24.14 7.29 7.41
N ALA A 320 -23.15 7.98 6.83
CA ALA A 320 -23.13 9.43 6.78
C ALA A 320 -24.35 9.98 6.01
N LEU A 321 -24.65 9.42 4.85
CA LEU A 321 -25.83 9.81 4.06
C LEU A 321 -27.13 9.68 4.87
N LYS A 322 -27.32 8.53 5.54
CA LYS A 322 -28.47 8.29 6.41
C LYS A 322 -28.54 9.29 7.56
N MET A 323 -27.41 9.59 8.20
CA MET A 323 -27.31 10.54 9.31
C MET A 323 -27.72 11.96 8.87
N TYR A 324 -27.24 12.42 7.72
CA TYR A 324 -27.61 13.75 7.18
C TYR A 324 -28.98 13.80 6.51
N GLY A 325 -29.71 12.68 6.46
CA GLY A 325 -31.07 12.62 5.89
C GLY A 325 -31.11 12.73 4.36
N THR A 326 -30.04 12.31 3.67
CA THR A 326 -29.98 12.26 2.21
C THR A 326 -29.77 10.84 1.71
N GLY A 327 -30.42 10.47 0.60
CA GLY A 327 -30.19 9.17 -0.07
C GLY A 327 -29.06 9.21 -1.11
N ASN A 328 -28.58 10.40 -1.48
CA ASN A 328 -27.61 10.60 -2.56
C ASN A 328 -26.46 11.52 -2.11
N LYS A 329 -25.26 11.22 -2.61
CA LYS A 329 -24.00 11.96 -2.38
C LYS A 329 -23.95 13.29 -3.12
N GLU A 330 -24.62 13.41 -4.28
CA GLU A 330 -24.56 14.59 -5.17
C GLU A 330 -24.92 15.91 -4.47
N GLY A 331 -25.77 15.87 -3.44
CA GLY A 331 -26.17 17.07 -2.68
C GLY A 331 -25.14 17.53 -1.62
N LEU A 332 -24.12 16.72 -1.34
CA LEU A 332 -23.12 16.95 -0.30
C LEU A 332 -21.69 16.98 -0.84
N VAL A 333 -21.38 16.19 -1.88
CA VAL A 333 -20.08 16.24 -2.55
C VAL A 333 -19.82 17.63 -3.13
N GLY A 334 -18.60 18.13 -2.95
CA GLY A 334 -18.17 19.47 -3.34
C GLY A 334 -18.49 20.58 -2.32
N LYS A 335 -19.36 20.33 -1.34
CA LYS A 335 -19.60 21.28 -0.24
C LYS A 335 -18.51 21.18 0.81
N SER A 336 -18.37 22.22 1.62
CA SER A 336 -17.45 22.20 2.74
C SER A 336 -17.97 21.26 3.83
N ALA A 337 -17.09 20.42 4.40
CA ALA A 337 -17.44 19.58 5.55
C ALA A 337 -17.84 20.42 6.77
N PHE A 338 -17.36 21.66 6.88
CA PHE A 338 -17.78 22.60 7.93
C PHE A 338 -19.25 23.02 7.80
N ASP A 339 -19.86 22.91 6.62
CA ASP A 339 -21.27 23.24 6.43
C ASP A 339 -22.20 22.22 7.10
N LEU A 340 -21.69 21.02 7.39
CA LEU A 340 -22.40 19.98 8.11
C LEU A 340 -22.51 20.26 9.61
N ILE A 341 -21.61 21.10 10.14
CA ILE A 341 -21.56 21.51 11.54
C ILE A 341 -22.40 22.78 11.72
N VAL A 342 -23.13 22.85 12.84
CA VAL A 342 -23.96 24.02 13.16
C VAL A 342 -23.12 25.30 13.19
N PRO A 343 -23.67 26.45 12.75
CA PRO A 343 -22.90 27.70 12.62
C PRO A 343 -22.16 28.12 13.88
N GLU A 344 -22.76 27.89 15.06
CA GLU A 344 -22.21 28.31 16.35
C GLU A 344 -20.90 27.58 16.71
N GLU A 345 -20.66 26.39 16.15
CA GLU A 345 -19.53 25.54 16.49
C GLU A 345 -18.46 25.45 15.37
N ARG A 346 -18.66 26.13 14.24
CA ARG A 346 -17.71 26.12 13.11
C ARG A 346 -16.33 26.66 13.48
N VAL A 347 -16.26 27.66 14.36
CA VAL A 347 -14.98 28.20 14.86
C VAL A 347 -14.20 27.13 15.62
N LYS A 348 -14.88 26.34 16.46
CA LYS A 348 -14.29 25.21 17.18
C LYS A 348 -13.79 24.13 16.22
N ALA A 349 -14.55 23.86 15.15
CA ALA A 349 -14.15 22.91 14.11
C ALA A 349 -12.90 23.38 13.34
N LEU A 350 -12.78 24.67 13.02
CA LEU A 350 -11.59 25.24 12.39
C LEU A 350 -10.34 25.12 13.28
N THR A 351 -10.46 25.33 14.59
CA THR A 351 -9.37 25.07 15.53
C THR A 351 -8.99 23.59 15.55
N GLY A 352 -9.97 22.69 15.55
CA GLY A 352 -9.73 21.25 15.44
C GLY A 352 -8.98 20.89 14.16
N MET A 353 -9.31 21.52 13.02
CA MET A 353 -8.60 21.29 11.76
C MET A 353 -7.13 21.74 11.82
N LYS A 354 -6.83 22.85 12.49
CA LYS A 354 -5.42 23.26 12.73
C LYS A 354 -4.65 22.21 13.53
N GLU A 355 -5.27 21.65 14.58
CA GLU A 355 -4.64 20.57 15.35
C GLU A 355 -4.40 19.31 14.50
N VAL A 356 -5.32 18.96 13.59
CA VAL A 356 -5.11 17.86 12.63
C VAL A 356 -3.92 18.14 11.73
N MET A 357 -3.77 19.37 11.23
CA MET A 357 -2.62 19.75 10.39
C MET A 357 -1.28 19.71 11.15
N GLU A 358 -1.28 20.01 12.44
CA GLU A 358 -0.06 19.99 13.27
C GLU A 358 0.30 18.57 13.77
N LYS A 359 -0.69 17.75 14.12
CA LYS A 359 -0.50 16.45 14.80
C LYS A 359 -0.84 15.24 13.95
N GLY A 360 -1.42 15.44 12.78
CA GLY A 360 -1.94 14.39 11.88
C GLY A 360 -3.34 13.87 12.22
N TYR A 361 -3.84 14.10 13.44
CA TYR A 361 -5.16 13.62 13.86
C TYR A 361 -5.76 14.38 15.06
N VAL A 362 -7.09 14.29 15.18
CA VAL A 362 -7.90 14.70 16.35
C VAL A 362 -8.96 13.63 16.59
N LYS A 363 -9.23 13.30 17.86
CA LYS A 363 -10.23 12.28 18.25
C LYS A 363 -11.29 12.82 19.19
N ASP A 364 -12.46 12.17 19.14
CA ASP A 364 -13.53 12.24 20.13
C ASP A 364 -14.02 13.67 20.45
N ARG A 365 -14.06 14.54 19.44
CA ARG A 365 -14.56 15.92 19.60
C ARG A 365 -16.07 15.93 19.44
N GLU A 366 -16.77 16.37 20.48
CA GLU A 366 -18.22 16.55 20.42
C GLU A 366 -18.60 17.82 19.64
N TYR A 367 -19.54 17.68 18.72
CA TYR A 367 -20.15 18.76 17.95
C TYR A 367 -21.65 18.56 17.82
N HIS A 368 -22.36 19.59 17.36
CA HIS A 368 -23.70 19.48 16.84
C HIS A 368 -23.68 19.59 15.32
N ILE A 369 -24.36 18.68 14.64
CA ILE A 369 -24.57 18.75 13.21
C ILE A 369 -26.02 19.12 12.91
N ALA A 370 -26.22 19.83 11.80
CA ALA A 370 -27.54 20.14 11.29
C ALA A 370 -27.95 19.08 10.27
N ILE A 371 -29.02 18.32 10.55
CA ILE A 371 -29.57 17.35 9.61
C ILE A 371 -30.71 17.97 8.78
N LYS A 372 -31.05 17.33 7.66
CA LYS A 372 -32.16 17.76 6.79
C LYS A 372 -33.45 17.94 7.61
N GLY A 373 -34.03 19.13 7.54
CA GLY A 373 -35.20 19.52 8.36
C GLY A 373 -34.89 20.40 9.57
N GLY A 374 -33.63 20.80 9.77
CA GLY A 374 -33.25 21.78 10.80
C GLY A 374 -33.09 21.19 12.21
N THR A 375 -33.23 19.88 12.36
CA THR A 375 -32.96 19.19 13.63
C THR A 375 -31.44 19.20 13.88
N LYS A 376 -31.05 19.48 15.13
CA LYS A 376 -29.65 19.42 15.58
C LYS A 376 -29.46 18.09 16.31
N ILE A 377 -28.45 17.32 15.93
CA ILE A 377 -28.07 16.09 16.65
C ILE A 377 -26.64 16.19 17.18
N PRO A 378 -26.37 15.74 18.41
CA PRO A 378 -25.03 15.69 18.96
C PRO A 378 -24.26 14.53 18.32
N VAL A 379 -23.04 14.82 17.87
CA VAL A 379 -22.13 13.85 17.28
C VAL A 379 -20.76 13.95 17.91
N GLU A 380 -20.05 12.83 17.87
CA GLU A 380 -18.63 12.73 18.19
C GLU A 380 -17.86 12.55 16.88
N MET A 381 -16.86 13.39 16.65
CA MET A 381 -16.07 13.41 15.42
C MET A 381 -14.59 13.18 15.68
N SER A 382 -14.02 12.29 14.88
CA SER A 382 -12.58 12.05 14.80
C SER A 382 -12.11 12.29 13.38
N VAL A 383 -11.01 13.02 13.19
CA VAL A 383 -10.49 13.40 11.87
C VAL A 383 -9.01 13.11 11.80
N SER A 384 -8.55 12.52 10.70
CA SER A 384 -7.13 12.30 10.42
C SER A 384 -6.76 12.71 8.99
N ILE A 385 -5.48 13.02 8.78
CA ILE A 385 -4.93 13.24 7.44
C ILE A 385 -5.01 11.93 6.63
N MET A 386 -5.34 12.06 5.36
CA MET A 386 -5.26 11.01 4.36
C MET A 386 -4.03 11.28 3.49
N GLU A 387 -3.15 10.29 3.37
CA GLU A 387 -1.89 10.37 2.61
C GLU A 387 -2.02 9.65 1.27
N GLY A 388 -1.31 10.17 0.25
CA GLY A 388 -1.16 9.58 -1.06
C GLY A 388 -0.10 8.47 -1.09
N MET A 389 0.28 8.04 -2.29
CA MET A 389 1.23 6.92 -2.44
C MET A 389 2.65 7.28 -2.03
N ASP A 390 3.02 8.56 -2.11
CA ASP A 390 4.36 9.06 -1.80
C ASP A 390 4.44 9.69 -0.39
N GLY A 391 3.39 9.51 0.44
CA GLY A 391 3.29 10.05 1.80
C GLY A 391 2.86 11.51 1.87
N GLU A 392 2.50 12.11 0.73
CA GLU A 392 1.98 13.46 0.64
C GLU A 392 0.53 13.54 1.15
N PRO A 393 0.15 14.58 1.90
CA PRO A 393 -1.23 14.74 2.34
C PRO A 393 -2.13 15.04 1.13
N ILE A 394 -3.18 14.26 0.94
CA ILE A 394 -4.14 14.40 -0.18
C ILE A 394 -5.54 14.82 0.28
N GLY A 395 -5.81 14.78 1.59
CA GLY A 395 -7.10 15.16 2.14
C GLY A 395 -7.28 14.75 3.60
N PHE A 396 -8.54 14.65 4.03
CA PHE A 396 -8.90 14.22 5.37
C PHE A 396 -9.95 13.12 5.34
N VAL A 397 -9.90 12.24 6.34
CA VAL A 397 -10.97 11.28 6.64
C VAL A 397 -11.56 11.61 8.00
N GLY A 398 -12.86 11.91 8.03
CA GLY A 398 -13.64 12.18 9.21
C GLY A 398 -14.59 11.02 9.52
N ILE A 399 -14.56 10.54 10.76
CA ILE A 399 -15.52 9.58 11.31
C ILE A 399 -16.48 10.36 12.22
N VAL A 400 -17.77 10.17 12.01
CA VAL A 400 -18.86 10.86 12.71
C VAL A 400 -19.77 9.82 13.35
N ARG A 401 -19.93 9.90 14.66
CA ARG A 401 -20.77 9.00 15.45
C ARG A 401 -21.91 9.78 16.09
N ASP A 402 -23.14 9.32 15.90
CA ASP A 402 -24.30 9.85 16.63
C ASP A 402 -24.22 9.43 18.11
N ILE A 403 -24.25 10.41 19.00
CA ILE A 403 -24.18 10.20 20.46
C ILE A 403 -25.48 10.61 21.16
N THR A 404 -26.59 10.74 20.43
CA THR A 404 -27.90 11.11 20.98
C THR A 404 -28.32 10.18 22.10
N ASP A 405 -28.26 8.86 21.89
CA ASP A 405 -28.62 7.87 22.92
C ASP A 405 -27.73 7.97 24.16
N ARG A 406 -26.43 8.26 23.97
CA ARG A 406 -25.49 8.48 25.07
C ARG A 406 -25.87 9.71 25.89
N LYS A 407 -26.10 10.85 25.24
CA LYS A 407 -26.50 12.10 25.92
C LYS A 407 -27.83 11.94 26.66
N GLN A 408 -28.82 11.27 26.05
CA GLN A 408 -30.10 10.98 26.72
C GLN A 408 -29.93 10.06 27.93
N ALA A 409 -29.06 9.05 27.85
CA ALA A 409 -28.78 8.17 28.98
C ALA A 409 -28.07 8.91 30.13
N GLU A 410 -27.09 9.76 29.80
CA GLU A 410 -26.39 10.61 30.77
C GLU A 410 -27.36 11.58 31.47
N GLU A 411 -28.26 12.23 30.74
CA GLU A 411 -29.28 13.11 31.30
C GLU A 411 -30.26 12.34 32.21
N LYS A 412 -30.76 11.19 31.75
CA LYS A 412 -31.63 10.33 32.57
C LYS A 412 -30.94 9.87 33.85
N LEU A 413 -29.66 9.53 33.77
CA LEU A 413 -28.86 9.15 34.93
C LEU A 413 -28.73 10.31 35.92
N GLN A 414 -28.40 11.51 35.45
CA GLN A 414 -28.31 12.70 36.30
C GLN A 414 -29.65 13.05 36.95
N GLN A 415 -30.75 12.95 36.20
CA GLN A 415 -32.10 13.16 36.74
C GLN A 415 -32.46 12.12 37.80
N SER A 416 -32.15 10.84 37.55
CA SER A 416 -32.36 9.75 38.50
C SER A 416 -31.55 9.96 39.78
N TYR A 417 -30.27 10.34 39.64
CA TYR A 417 -29.40 10.65 40.78
C TYR A 417 -29.94 11.80 41.64
N LYS A 418 -30.34 12.92 41.01
CA LYS A 418 -30.96 14.06 41.72
C LYS A 418 -32.27 13.64 42.42
N LYS A 419 -33.09 12.82 41.78
CA LYS A 419 -34.34 12.31 42.36
C LYS A 419 -34.08 11.40 43.55
N LEU A 420 -33.09 10.50 43.45
CA LEU A 420 -32.68 9.62 44.53
C LEU A 420 -32.18 10.43 45.74
N GLN A 421 -31.29 11.40 45.52
CA GLN A 421 -30.77 12.28 46.58
C GLN A 421 -31.91 13.03 47.29
N LYS A 422 -32.82 13.67 46.54
CA LYS A 422 -33.97 14.38 47.11
C LYS A 422 -34.91 13.47 47.90
N THR A 423 -35.14 12.25 47.41
CA THR A 423 -35.99 11.26 48.09
C THR A 423 -35.35 10.76 49.38
N MET A 424 -34.04 10.51 49.36
CA MET A 424 -33.26 10.13 50.53
C MET A 424 -33.29 11.23 51.59
N GLU A 425 -33.02 12.49 51.23
CA GLU A 425 -33.12 13.64 52.15
C GLU A 425 -34.53 13.78 52.73
N GLY A 426 -35.57 13.62 51.90
CA GLY A 426 -36.97 13.63 52.35
C GLY A 426 -37.28 12.51 53.36
N THR A 427 -36.74 11.31 53.13
CA THR A 427 -36.90 10.15 54.02
C THR A 427 -36.24 10.39 55.37
N ILE A 428 -34.99 10.88 55.37
CA ILE A 428 -34.24 11.22 56.59
C ILE A 428 -34.99 12.27 57.41
N ASN A 429 -35.45 13.35 56.78
CA ASN A 429 -36.21 14.39 57.46
C ASN A 429 -37.57 13.89 57.99
N THR A 430 -38.22 12.95 57.28
CA THR A 430 -39.48 12.34 57.73
C THR A 430 -39.26 11.47 58.97
N ILE A 431 -38.22 10.62 58.97
CA ILE A 431 -37.87 9.79 60.14
C ILE A 431 -37.50 10.68 61.32
N ALA A 432 -36.67 11.71 61.11
CA ALA A 432 -36.34 12.70 62.15
C ALA A 432 -37.63 13.28 62.76
N LYS A 433 -38.57 13.73 61.92
CA LYS A 433 -39.86 14.27 62.38
C LYS A 433 -40.72 13.24 63.14
N ILE A 434 -40.72 11.98 62.74
CA ILE A 434 -41.42 10.89 63.45
C ILE A 434 -40.81 10.67 64.84
N ILE A 435 -39.48 10.67 64.96
CA ILE A 435 -38.80 10.60 66.26
C ILE A 435 -39.25 11.77 67.12
N GLU A 436 -39.28 12.99 66.56
CA GLU A 436 -39.75 14.19 67.27
C GLU A 436 -41.22 14.07 67.71
N THR A 437 -42.10 13.40 66.96
CA THR A 437 -43.51 13.23 67.41
C THR A 437 -43.67 12.37 68.66
N ARG A 438 -42.74 11.46 68.94
CA ARG A 438 -42.79 10.63 70.17
C ARG A 438 -42.23 11.35 71.39
N ASP A 439 -41.51 12.44 71.19
CA ASP A 439 -40.99 13.31 72.23
C ASP A 439 -41.51 14.74 71.99
N PRO A 440 -42.70 15.10 72.52
CA PRO A 440 -43.46 16.32 72.18
C PRO A 440 -42.71 17.65 72.31
N TYR A 441 -41.51 17.63 72.91
CA TYR A 441 -40.69 18.81 73.22
C TYR A 441 -39.41 18.89 72.38
N THR A 442 -39.20 17.97 71.44
CA THR A 442 -38.01 17.93 70.56
C THR A 442 -38.25 18.56 69.19
N ALA A 443 -39.32 19.34 68.99
CA ALA A 443 -39.59 19.97 67.70
C ALA A 443 -38.40 20.82 67.21
N GLY A 444 -37.79 20.38 66.10
CA GLY A 444 -36.59 20.97 65.51
C GLY A 444 -35.31 20.84 66.34
N HIS A 445 -35.31 20.08 67.43
CA HIS A 445 -34.13 19.80 68.27
C HIS A 445 -33.04 19.13 67.44
N GLN A 446 -33.38 18.05 66.75
CA GLN A 446 -32.42 17.28 65.95
C GLN A 446 -31.79 18.15 64.84
N GLN A 447 -32.59 19.04 64.24
CA GLN A 447 -32.12 19.99 63.23
C GLN A 447 -31.16 21.03 63.81
N ARG A 448 -31.44 21.56 65.01
CA ARG A 448 -30.55 22.51 65.71
C ARG A 448 -29.25 21.85 66.15
N VAL A 449 -29.30 20.64 66.69
CA VAL A 449 -28.10 19.84 67.04
C VAL A 449 -27.26 19.56 65.79
N SER A 450 -27.88 19.12 64.69
CA SER A 450 -27.22 18.92 63.39
C SER A 450 -26.55 20.20 62.86
N LYS A 451 -27.26 21.33 62.90
CA LYS A 451 -26.73 22.63 62.47
C LYS A 451 -25.52 23.05 63.29
N LEU A 452 -25.59 22.96 64.62
CA LEU A 452 -24.47 23.33 65.47
C LEU A 452 -23.29 22.35 65.31
N SER A 453 -23.55 21.04 65.28
CA SER A 453 -22.53 20.00 65.09
C SER A 453 -21.75 20.17 63.80
N THR A 454 -22.44 20.44 62.68
CA THR A 454 -21.79 20.65 61.37
C THR A 454 -20.95 21.92 61.33
N ILE A 455 -21.37 23.00 62.02
CA ILE A 455 -20.59 24.24 62.09
C ILE A 455 -19.35 24.07 62.97
N ILE A 456 -19.48 23.36 64.11
CA ILE A 456 -18.32 22.98 64.94
C ILE A 456 -17.33 22.16 64.10
N ALA A 457 -17.81 21.12 63.40
CA ALA A 457 -16.97 20.26 62.57
C ALA A 457 -16.24 21.03 61.44
N ARG A 458 -16.92 22.00 60.80
CA ARG A 458 -16.31 22.89 59.79
C ARG A 458 -15.24 23.80 60.39
N GLU A 459 -15.49 24.39 61.55
CA GLU A 459 -14.51 25.26 62.22
C GLU A 459 -13.28 24.47 62.67
N MET A 460 -13.46 23.20 63.05
CA MET A 460 -12.39 22.25 63.33
C MET A 460 -11.66 21.73 62.08
N LYS A 461 -12.10 22.13 60.87
CA LYS A 461 -11.53 21.73 59.57
C LYS A 461 -11.56 20.22 59.32
N LEU A 462 -12.63 19.54 59.74
CA LEU A 462 -12.82 18.13 59.41
C LEU A 462 -13.10 17.94 57.90
N PRO A 463 -12.74 16.78 57.31
CA PRO A 463 -13.08 16.46 55.92
C PRO A 463 -14.58 16.57 55.64
N GLN A 464 -14.95 17.03 54.44
CA GLN A 464 -16.35 17.24 54.05
C GLN A 464 -17.20 15.96 54.18
N ASP A 465 -16.62 14.80 53.88
CA ASP A 465 -17.26 13.50 54.05
C ASP A 465 -17.61 13.21 55.52
N LYS A 466 -16.69 13.48 56.46
CA LYS A 466 -16.97 13.35 57.91
C LYS A 466 -18.02 14.33 58.40
N ILE A 467 -18.03 15.55 57.88
CA ILE A 467 -19.06 16.56 58.23
C ILE A 467 -20.45 16.06 57.82
N GLU A 468 -20.56 15.39 56.66
CA GLU A 468 -21.81 14.79 56.21
C GLU A 468 -22.24 13.63 57.11
N GLY A 469 -21.31 12.74 57.50
CA GLY A 469 -21.56 11.71 58.50
C GLY A 469 -22.06 12.27 59.84
N ILE A 470 -21.47 13.37 60.33
CA ILE A 470 -21.94 14.08 61.54
C ILE A 470 -23.35 14.63 61.31
N ARG A 471 -23.62 15.29 60.17
CA ARG A 471 -24.94 15.85 59.85
C ARG A 471 -26.03 14.79 59.91
N ILE A 472 -25.82 13.66 59.24
CA ILE A 472 -26.76 12.53 59.22
C ILE A 472 -26.93 11.97 60.62
N THR A 473 -25.82 11.74 61.32
CA THR A 473 -25.86 11.14 62.65
C THR A 473 -26.56 12.03 63.67
N SER A 474 -26.33 13.35 63.63
CA SER A 474 -27.02 14.32 64.50
C SER A 474 -28.54 14.35 64.26
N LEU A 475 -29.02 14.06 63.04
CA LEU A 475 -30.46 13.95 62.79
C LEU A 475 -31.07 12.68 63.38
N PHE A 476 -30.26 11.63 63.55
CA PHE A 476 -30.70 10.34 64.07
C PHE A 476 -30.29 10.04 65.52
N HIS A 477 -29.53 10.92 66.18
CA HIS A 477 -28.86 10.59 67.45
C HIS A 477 -29.82 10.07 68.54
N ASP A 478 -31.05 10.57 68.53
CA ASP A 478 -32.10 10.23 69.47
C ASP A 478 -33.08 9.15 68.97
N VAL A 479 -32.82 8.48 67.83
CA VAL A 479 -33.77 7.50 67.24
C VAL A 479 -34.14 6.38 68.20
N GLY A 480 -33.25 6.01 69.11
CA GLY A 480 -33.51 4.95 70.08
C GLY A 480 -34.55 5.31 71.13
N LYS A 481 -34.94 6.59 71.28
CA LYS A 481 -36.05 7.00 72.14
C LYS A 481 -37.38 6.37 71.71
N ILE A 482 -37.47 5.87 70.47
CA ILE A 482 -38.64 5.10 69.99
C ILE A 482 -38.91 3.85 70.84
N GLY A 483 -37.89 3.28 71.49
CA GLY A 483 -38.02 2.13 72.38
C GLY A 483 -38.48 2.47 73.80
N LEU A 484 -38.68 3.76 74.13
CA LEU A 484 -39.05 4.20 75.47
C LEU A 484 -40.56 4.49 75.60
N PRO A 485 -41.17 4.23 76.78
CA PRO A 485 -42.53 4.66 77.07
C PRO A 485 -42.69 6.18 77.04
N VAL A 486 -43.78 6.67 76.45
CA VAL A 486 -44.04 8.11 76.26
C VAL A 486 -44.25 8.81 77.61
N GLU A 487 -44.77 8.09 78.60
CA GLU A 487 -45.00 8.56 79.97
C GLU A 487 -43.70 8.95 80.67
N ILE A 488 -42.59 8.29 80.33
CA ILE A 488 -41.26 8.61 80.84
C ILE A 488 -40.68 9.83 80.11
N LEU A 489 -40.83 9.90 78.79
CA LEU A 489 -40.30 11.00 77.97
C LEU A 489 -41.00 12.34 78.26
N SER A 490 -42.31 12.31 78.51
CA SER A 490 -43.16 13.50 78.71
C SER A 490 -43.38 13.89 80.18
N LYS A 491 -42.71 13.20 81.13
CA LYS A 491 -42.93 13.42 82.56
C LYS A 491 -42.57 14.86 82.98
N PRO A 492 -43.49 15.64 83.59
CA PRO A 492 -43.25 17.03 83.97
C PRO A 492 -42.46 17.18 85.29
N THR A 493 -42.19 16.07 85.97
CA THR A 493 -41.44 16.03 87.24
C THR A 493 -40.07 15.39 87.04
N LYS A 494 -39.17 15.57 88.02
CA LYS A 494 -37.85 14.92 87.98
C LYS A 494 -38.00 13.40 87.88
N LEU A 495 -37.23 12.80 86.98
CA LEU A 495 -37.17 11.36 86.79
C LEU A 495 -36.50 10.69 88.00
N SER A 496 -37.02 9.53 88.38
CA SER A 496 -36.36 8.64 89.35
C SER A 496 -35.09 8.04 88.75
N LYS A 497 -34.23 7.46 89.60
CA LYS A 497 -33.00 6.79 89.15
C LYS A 497 -33.29 5.65 88.16
N ILE A 498 -34.37 4.91 88.38
CA ILE A 498 -34.78 3.77 87.53
C ILE A 498 -35.26 4.29 86.17
N GLU A 499 -36.14 5.30 86.17
CA GLU A 499 -36.64 5.91 84.93
C GLU A 499 -35.51 6.54 84.11
N TYR A 500 -34.57 7.24 84.77
CA TYR A 500 -33.40 7.78 84.08
C TYR A 500 -32.51 6.67 83.51
N SER A 501 -32.36 5.54 84.22
CA SER A 501 -31.63 4.38 83.72
C SER A 501 -32.28 3.76 82.47
N LEU A 502 -33.62 3.77 82.38
CA LEU A 502 -34.31 3.34 81.16
C LEU A 502 -34.01 4.30 80.00
N ILE A 503 -34.01 5.61 80.24
CA ILE A 503 -33.68 6.60 79.20
C ILE A 503 -32.27 6.37 78.65
N LYS A 504 -31.28 6.06 79.49
CA LYS A 504 -29.90 5.77 79.03
C LYS A 504 -29.83 4.64 77.99
N GLY A 505 -30.81 3.73 77.98
CA GLY A 505 -30.90 2.65 77.01
C GLY A 505 -31.10 3.10 75.56
N HIS A 506 -31.56 4.34 75.31
CA HIS A 506 -31.83 4.81 73.94
C HIS A 506 -30.58 4.79 73.05
N SER A 507 -29.38 5.02 73.59
CA SER A 507 -28.16 5.01 72.77
C SER A 507 -27.89 3.61 72.22
N GLN A 508 -28.12 2.56 73.02
CA GLN A 508 -28.00 1.16 72.58
C GLN A 508 -29.10 0.78 71.60
N VAL A 509 -30.35 1.15 71.87
CA VAL A 509 -31.47 0.91 70.94
C VAL A 509 -31.22 1.60 69.60
N GLY A 510 -30.73 2.84 69.63
CA GLY A 510 -30.39 3.59 68.42
C GLY A 510 -29.28 2.94 67.60
N HIS A 511 -28.22 2.47 68.27
CA HIS A 511 -27.19 1.65 67.63
C HIS A 511 -27.78 0.40 66.98
N ASP A 512 -28.62 -0.34 67.69
CA ASP A 512 -29.17 -1.61 67.20
C ASP A 512 -30.14 -1.46 66.03
N ILE A 513 -30.84 -0.33 65.95
CA ILE A 513 -31.68 0.04 64.80
C ILE A 513 -30.80 0.39 63.60
N LEU A 514 -29.77 1.21 63.78
CA LEU A 514 -29.03 1.79 62.65
C LEU A 514 -27.91 0.89 62.13
N LYS A 515 -27.43 -0.08 62.92
CA LYS A 515 -26.42 -1.05 62.47
C LYS A 515 -26.88 -1.93 61.30
N THR A 516 -28.19 -1.98 61.01
CA THR A 516 -28.75 -2.75 59.90
C THR A 516 -28.71 -2.01 58.57
N ILE A 517 -28.37 -0.71 58.57
CA ILE A 517 -28.27 0.11 57.36
C ILE A 517 -26.79 0.27 57.01
N ASP A 518 -26.45 0.01 55.75
CA ASP A 518 -25.10 0.18 55.22
C ASP A 518 -24.82 1.66 54.91
N PHE A 519 -24.47 2.41 55.95
CA PHE A 519 -24.03 3.79 55.80
C PHE A 519 -22.53 3.83 55.44
N PRO A 520 -22.09 4.78 54.60
CA PRO A 520 -20.67 4.98 54.32
C PRO A 520 -19.88 5.48 55.55
N TRP A 521 -20.57 5.88 56.62
CA TRP A 521 -19.99 6.34 57.88
C TRP A 521 -20.41 5.42 59.04
N GLN A 522 -19.66 5.45 60.13
CA GLN A 522 -19.91 4.64 61.34
C GLN A 522 -21.09 5.17 62.19
N VAL A 523 -22.24 5.47 61.57
CA VAL A 523 -23.40 6.13 62.18
C VAL A 523 -23.85 5.43 63.47
N ALA A 524 -23.98 4.10 63.44
CA ALA A 524 -24.42 3.32 64.61
C ALA A 524 -23.45 3.47 65.79
N GLN A 525 -22.14 3.41 65.54
CA GLN A 525 -21.12 3.54 66.59
C GLN A 525 -21.09 4.97 67.15
N ILE A 526 -21.24 5.97 66.29
CA ILE A 526 -21.25 7.37 66.71
C ILE A 526 -22.45 7.62 67.66
N ILE A 527 -23.61 7.04 67.35
CA ILE A 527 -24.82 7.12 68.20
C ILE A 527 -24.67 6.32 69.47
N LEU A 528 -24.00 5.17 69.45
CA LEU A 528 -23.74 4.46 70.70
C LEU A 528 -22.97 5.34 71.69
N GLN A 529 -22.05 6.17 71.18
CA GLN A 529 -21.11 6.95 72.00
C GLN A 529 -21.52 8.41 72.27
N HIS A 530 -22.64 8.92 71.74
CA HIS A 530 -22.94 10.36 71.80
C HIS A 530 -23.24 10.90 73.23
N HIS A 531 -23.50 10.01 74.19
CA HIS A 531 -23.60 10.35 75.61
C HIS A 531 -22.38 9.93 76.45
N GLU A 532 -21.32 9.46 75.80
CA GLU A 532 -20.03 9.27 76.46
C GLU A 532 -19.43 10.62 76.88
N ARG A 533 -18.57 10.57 77.90
CA ARG A 533 -17.91 11.75 78.49
C ARG A 533 -16.42 11.47 78.60
N VAL A 534 -15.60 12.50 78.39
CA VAL A 534 -14.14 12.34 78.28
C VAL A 534 -13.50 11.72 79.54
N ASP A 535 -14.10 11.94 80.71
CA ASP A 535 -13.70 11.35 81.99
C ASP A 535 -14.19 9.91 82.24
N GLY A 536 -15.04 9.36 81.36
CA GLY A 536 -15.65 8.04 81.48
C GLY A 536 -16.92 7.99 82.35
N SER A 537 -17.45 9.13 82.77
CA SER A 537 -18.72 9.21 83.51
C SER A 537 -19.97 8.99 82.64
N GLY A 538 -19.77 8.96 81.31
CA GLY A 538 -20.81 8.78 80.31
C GLY A 538 -21.33 7.34 80.22
N TYR A 539 -22.17 7.10 79.21
CA TYR A 539 -22.83 5.83 78.98
C TYR A 539 -23.01 5.61 77.48
N PRO A 540 -23.23 4.36 77.01
CA PRO A 540 -23.44 3.11 77.78
C PRO A 540 -22.17 2.33 78.12
N GLN A 541 -21.03 2.64 77.51
CA GLN A 541 -19.79 1.87 77.60
C GLN A 541 -18.78 2.46 78.60
N GLY A 542 -18.90 3.74 78.95
CA GLY A 542 -17.99 4.41 79.90
C GLY A 542 -16.62 4.69 79.30
N LEU A 543 -16.58 4.99 78.01
CA LEU A 543 -15.36 5.25 77.23
C LEU A 543 -14.67 6.53 77.69
N LYS A 544 -13.33 6.59 77.56
CA LYS A 544 -12.52 7.73 78.01
C LYS A 544 -11.74 8.36 76.88
N GLY A 545 -11.52 9.67 76.97
CA GLY A 545 -10.55 10.39 76.14
C GLY A 545 -10.68 10.12 74.65
N ASN A 546 -9.70 9.40 74.10
CA ASN A 546 -9.58 9.11 72.66
C ASN A 546 -10.34 7.84 72.20
N GLU A 547 -10.94 7.09 73.13
CA GLU A 547 -11.79 5.93 72.79
C GLU A 547 -13.15 6.37 72.20
N ILE A 548 -13.55 7.61 72.46
CA ILE A 548 -14.78 8.22 71.93
C ILE A 548 -14.48 8.85 70.58
N LEU A 549 -15.27 8.51 69.57
CA LEU A 549 -15.22 9.09 68.23
C LEU A 549 -15.38 10.62 68.29
N ILE A 550 -14.61 11.32 67.47
CA ILE A 550 -14.65 12.78 67.43
C ILE A 550 -16.02 13.30 66.99
N GLU A 551 -16.68 12.56 66.11
CA GLU A 551 -18.04 12.80 65.66
C GLU A 551 -19.02 12.77 66.87
N SER A 552 -18.91 11.79 67.75
CA SER A 552 -19.74 11.67 68.96
C SER A 552 -19.46 12.78 69.96
N LYS A 553 -18.19 13.17 70.14
CA LYS A 553 -17.81 14.30 71.00
C LYS A 553 -18.43 15.62 70.52
N ILE A 554 -18.47 15.84 69.20
CA ILE A 554 -19.10 17.02 68.60
C ILE A 554 -20.61 17.02 68.85
N ILE A 555 -21.27 15.90 68.59
CA ILE A 555 -22.72 15.75 68.80
C ILE A 555 -23.07 15.94 70.28
N ALA A 556 -22.30 15.36 71.19
CA ALA A 556 -22.48 15.48 72.64
C ALA A 556 -22.50 16.94 73.11
N VAL A 557 -21.56 17.76 72.64
CA VAL A 557 -21.49 19.19 72.98
C VAL A 557 -22.66 19.95 72.37
N ALA A 558 -22.98 19.69 71.10
CA ALA A 558 -24.10 20.36 70.43
C ALA A 558 -25.45 20.02 71.07
N ASP A 559 -25.67 18.76 71.46
CA ASP A 559 -26.86 18.29 72.17
C ASP A 559 -27.02 18.96 73.53
N VAL A 560 -25.96 19.02 74.35
CA VAL A 560 -26.01 19.71 75.65
C VAL A 560 -26.34 21.20 75.50
N VAL A 561 -25.70 21.88 74.54
CA VAL A 561 -25.95 23.30 74.30
C VAL A 561 -27.40 23.53 73.90
N GLU A 562 -27.93 22.72 72.99
CA GLU A 562 -29.33 22.81 72.57
C GLU A 562 -30.26 22.50 73.75
N ALA A 563 -30.05 21.37 74.45
CA ALA A 563 -30.89 20.91 75.54
C ALA A 563 -30.96 21.88 76.73
N MET A 564 -29.91 22.68 76.93
CA MET A 564 -29.87 23.73 77.96
C MET A 564 -30.51 25.05 77.54
N SER A 565 -30.45 25.36 76.24
CA SER A 565 -30.91 26.64 75.69
C SER A 565 -32.41 26.70 75.44
N PHE A 566 -33.10 25.56 75.34
CA PHE A 566 -34.53 25.47 75.03
C PHE A 566 -35.34 24.79 76.16
N HIS A 567 -36.68 24.94 76.13
CA HIS A 567 -37.58 24.41 77.15
C HIS A 567 -37.63 22.87 77.15
N ARG A 568 -37.68 22.25 78.33
CA ARG A 568 -37.87 20.81 78.54
C ARG A 568 -39.09 20.55 79.44
N PRO A 569 -39.74 19.36 79.41
CA PRO A 569 -40.96 19.07 80.17
C PRO A 569 -40.86 19.37 81.67
N TYR A 570 -39.71 19.08 82.27
CA TYR A 570 -39.43 19.18 83.70
C TYR A 570 -38.56 20.39 84.06
N ARG A 571 -38.16 21.23 83.09
CA ARG A 571 -37.27 22.39 83.32
C ARG A 571 -37.44 23.50 82.28
N PRO A 572 -37.67 24.76 82.68
CA PRO A 572 -37.61 25.90 81.76
C PRO A 572 -36.22 26.06 81.11
N ALA A 573 -36.18 26.73 79.95
CA ALA A 573 -34.92 27.06 79.27
C ALA A 573 -34.02 27.88 80.22
N LEU A 574 -32.76 27.47 80.37
CA LEU A 574 -31.79 28.24 81.16
C LEU A 574 -31.14 29.38 80.35
N GLY A 575 -31.37 29.38 79.03
CA GLY A 575 -30.77 30.32 78.08
C GLY A 575 -29.38 29.89 77.62
N ILE A 576 -28.96 30.49 76.50
CA ILE A 576 -27.69 30.15 75.84
C ILE A 576 -26.48 30.45 76.73
N ASP A 577 -26.51 31.52 77.53
CA ASP A 577 -25.38 31.89 78.39
C ASP A 577 -25.08 30.83 79.44
N LYS A 578 -26.12 30.24 80.04
CA LYS A 578 -25.97 29.13 80.99
C LYS A 578 -25.50 27.84 80.33
N ALA A 579 -25.92 27.58 79.10
CA ALA A 579 -25.41 26.47 78.31
C ALA A 579 -23.91 26.63 78.01
N LEU A 580 -23.47 27.83 77.64
CA LEU A 580 -22.05 28.11 77.39
C LEU A 580 -21.22 28.11 78.68
N GLU A 581 -21.80 28.50 79.82
CA GLU A 581 -21.18 28.38 81.14
C GLU A 581 -20.90 26.91 81.50
N GLU A 582 -21.89 26.02 81.30
CA GLU A 582 -21.74 24.57 81.49
C GLU A 582 -20.61 23.98 80.64
N ILE A 583 -20.59 24.30 79.33
CA ILE A 583 -19.53 23.84 78.43
C ILE A 583 -18.17 24.39 78.87
N SER A 584 -18.11 25.65 79.31
CA SER A 584 -16.87 26.29 79.75
C SER A 584 -16.32 25.74 81.06
N GLN A 585 -17.18 25.40 82.02
CA GLN A 585 -16.77 24.85 83.32
C GLN A 585 -16.29 23.40 83.20
N ASN A 586 -16.90 22.63 82.29
CA ASN A 586 -16.62 21.20 82.14
C ASN A 586 -15.75 20.84 80.93
N LYS A 587 -15.16 21.84 80.24
CA LYS A 587 -14.24 21.60 79.11
C LYS A 587 -12.98 20.87 79.57
N GLY A 588 -12.59 19.82 78.84
CA GLY A 588 -11.46 18.96 79.21
C GLY A 588 -11.76 17.95 80.33
N ILE A 589 -12.93 18.01 80.96
CA ILE A 589 -13.40 17.05 81.98
C ILE A 589 -14.48 16.16 81.35
N LEU A 590 -15.66 16.74 81.09
CA LEU A 590 -16.78 16.04 80.48
C LEU A 590 -16.72 16.07 78.95
N TYR A 591 -16.25 17.20 78.41
CA TYR A 591 -16.23 17.49 76.97
C TYR A 591 -14.81 17.56 76.42
N ASP A 592 -14.62 17.14 75.17
CA ASP A 592 -13.32 17.26 74.50
C ASP A 592 -12.88 18.72 74.41
N LEU A 593 -11.64 19.00 74.80
CA LEU A 593 -11.11 20.37 74.92
C LEU A 593 -11.25 21.13 73.60
N LYS A 594 -10.89 20.51 72.47
CA LYS A 594 -10.90 21.17 71.16
C LYS A 594 -12.33 21.44 70.69
N VAL A 595 -13.23 20.48 70.91
CA VAL A 595 -14.64 20.63 70.55
C VAL A 595 -15.31 21.73 71.38
N ALA A 596 -15.11 21.71 72.70
CA ALA A 596 -15.69 22.69 73.62
C ALA A 596 -15.19 24.11 73.32
N ASP A 597 -13.87 24.30 73.16
CA ASP A 597 -13.29 25.60 72.81
C ASP A 597 -13.81 26.11 71.46
N THR A 598 -13.96 25.23 70.47
CA THR A 598 -14.55 25.59 69.17
C THR A 598 -15.99 26.04 69.30
N CYS A 599 -16.81 25.31 70.07
CA CYS A 599 -18.21 25.69 70.33
C CYS A 599 -18.30 27.06 71.00
N LEU A 600 -17.52 27.30 72.06
CA LEU A 600 -17.49 28.58 72.77
C LEU A 600 -17.08 29.73 71.83
N LYS A 601 -16.06 29.51 70.99
CA LYS A 601 -15.59 30.47 69.99
C LYS A 601 -16.69 30.84 68.99
N LEU A 602 -17.46 29.86 68.51
CA LEU A 602 -18.55 30.09 67.55
C LEU A 602 -19.61 31.05 68.11
N PHE A 603 -20.01 30.89 69.37
CA PHE A 603 -21.02 31.74 70.00
C PHE A 603 -20.45 33.09 70.45
N ARG A 604 -19.26 33.13 71.07
CA ARG A 604 -18.70 34.36 71.66
C ARG A 604 -18.05 35.29 70.63
N GLU A 605 -17.27 34.73 69.70
CA GLU A 605 -16.51 35.52 68.71
C GLU A 605 -17.27 35.64 67.39
N LYS A 606 -17.80 34.51 66.89
CA LYS A 606 -18.50 34.48 65.59
C LYS A 606 -19.99 34.77 65.67
N LYS A 607 -20.51 35.05 66.87
CA LYS A 607 -21.91 35.45 67.14
C LYS A 607 -22.94 34.49 66.51
N PHE A 608 -22.65 33.19 66.50
CA PHE A 608 -23.57 32.18 65.97
C PHE A 608 -24.94 32.22 66.69
N LYS A 609 -26.02 32.03 65.92
CA LYS A 609 -27.40 31.94 66.41
C LYS A 609 -28.11 30.79 65.67
N PHE A 610 -29.02 30.12 66.38
CA PHE A 610 -29.76 28.96 65.86
C PHE A 610 -30.65 29.29 64.66
#